data_AF-A0A4Q0AV45-F1
#
_entry.id   AF-A0A4Q0AV45-F1
#
_cell.length_a   1.000
_cell.length_b   1.000
_cell.length_c   1.000
_cell.angle_alpha   90.00
_cell.angle_beta   90.00
_cell.angle_gamma   90.00
#
_symmetry.space_group_name_H-M   'P 1'
#
loop_
_entity.id
_entity.type
_entity.pdbx_description
1 polymer ?
#
loop_
_entity_poly.entity_id
_entity_poly.type
_entity_poly.pdbx_seq_one_letter_code
_entity_poly.pdbx_strand_id
1 'polypeptide(L)'
;MTPNEITTLIATNLEMELDFPFRLQLMDRVKYWRSRYIVNMIQKNPAKRKFFRQPLYINMQAGYPDAGVSLVGNQVAITIDDIPRVITAGATLFDYVGGIDGKSPFREVQPGMANYVSTGKFSSRFPAYEFNQKIFVDQPDIPRIRIDAIFDDPMKVLEYACNCLQKQCDTWNTEFPCSGEVIQLIVQSILQVDYNRLDRTSTPEIQVNDGVKK
;
A
#
# COMPACT_ATOMS: atom_id res chain seq x y z
N MET A 1 10.46 -10.20 -6.11
CA MET A 1 9.69 -10.96 -7.11
C MET A 1 8.68 -10.01 -7.74
N THR A 2 8.50 -10.04 -9.05
CA THR A 2 7.58 -9.16 -9.79
C THR A 2 6.18 -9.79 -9.91
N PRO A 3 5.11 -9.01 -10.18
CA PRO A 3 3.79 -9.56 -10.51
C PRO A 3 3.83 -10.64 -11.60
N ASN A 4 4.63 -10.45 -12.64
CA ASN A 4 4.80 -11.45 -13.70
C ASN A 4 5.42 -12.75 -13.18
N GLU A 5 6.48 -12.67 -12.38
CA GLU A 5 7.12 -13.85 -11.79
C GLU A 5 6.17 -14.60 -10.85
N ILE A 6 5.44 -13.88 -9.99
CA ILE A 6 4.49 -14.47 -9.04
C ILE A 6 3.36 -15.20 -9.77
N THR A 7 2.72 -14.52 -10.72
CA THR A 7 1.59 -15.10 -11.47
C THR A 7 2.03 -16.25 -12.37
N THR A 8 3.22 -16.16 -12.97
CA THR A 8 3.80 -17.27 -13.76
C THR A 8 4.06 -18.48 -12.86
N LEU A 9 4.68 -18.28 -11.69
CA LEU A 9 4.95 -19.38 -10.76
C LEU A 9 3.67 -20.14 -10.37
N ILE A 10 2.60 -19.41 -10.06
CA ILE A 10 1.30 -20.01 -9.72
C ILE A 10 0.70 -20.71 -10.95
N ALA A 11 0.72 -20.06 -12.12
CA ALA A 11 0.15 -20.62 -13.35
C ALA A 11 0.88 -21.87 -13.84
N THR A 12 2.21 -21.92 -13.75
CA THR A 12 3.02 -23.12 -14.04
C THR A 12 2.63 -24.26 -13.09
N ASN A 13 2.37 -23.97 -11.82
CA ASN A 13 1.85 -24.97 -10.89
C ASN A 13 0.45 -25.46 -11.28
N LEU A 14 -0.31 -24.73 -12.08
CA LEU A 14 -1.66 -25.13 -12.51
C LEU A 14 -1.70 -25.58 -13.97
N GLU A 15 -0.53 -25.76 -14.61
CA GLU A 15 -0.41 -26.15 -16.03
C GLU A 15 -1.09 -25.15 -17.00
N MET A 16 -1.18 -23.87 -16.59
CA MET A 16 -1.86 -22.79 -17.31
C MET A 16 -0.93 -21.59 -17.59
N GLU A 17 0.38 -21.80 -17.70
CA GLU A 17 1.37 -20.72 -17.79
C GLU A 17 1.25 -19.82 -19.04
N LEU A 18 0.77 -20.40 -20.15
CA LEU A 18 0.56 -19.69 -21.42
C LEU A 18 -0.80 -18.96 -21.48
N ASP A 19 -1.68 -19.18 -20.49
CA ASP A 19 -2.98 -18.53 -20.41
C ASP A 19 -2.83 -17.13 -19.78
N PHE A 20 -2.71 -16.12 -20.63
CA PHE A 20 -2.55 -14.74 -20.21
C PHE A 20 -3.76 -14.19 -19.44
N PRO A 21 -5.02 -14.36 -19.91
CA PRO A 21 -6.21 -14.02 -19.12
C PRO A 21 -6.22 -14.63 -17.71
N PHE A 22 -5.81 -15.89 -17.59
CA PHE A 22 -5.72 -16.56 -16.29
C PHE A 22 -4.68 -15.90 -15.38
N ARG A 23 -3.50 -15.55 -15.90
CA ARG A 23 -2.47 -14.83 -15.13
C ARG A 23 -2.92 -13.46 -14.66
N LEU A 24 -3.70 -12.74 -15.47
CA LEU A 24 -4.31 -11.48 -15.04
C LEU A 24 -5.27 -11.69 -13.86
N GLN A 25 -6.12 -12.71 -13.92
CA GLN A 25 -7.05 -13.04 -12.83
C GLN A 25 -6.32 -13.49 -11.56
N LEU A 26 -5.22 -14.24 -11.69
CA LEU A 26 -4.38 -14.64 -10.56
C LEU A 26 -3.84 -13.42 -9.80
N MET A 27 -3.56 -12.31 -10.48
CA MET A 27 -3.05 -11.11 -9.83
C MET A 27 -4.06 -10.52 -8.84
N ASP A 28 -5.36 -10.61 -9.12
CA ASP A 28 -6.41 -10.17 -8.18
C ASP A 28 -6.42 -11.05 -6.92
N ARG A 29 -6.17 -12.37 -7.07
CA ARG A 29 -6.01 -13.28 -5.92
C ARG A 29 -4.74 -12.96 -5.12
N VAL A 30 -3.64 -12.66 -5.80
CA VAL A 30 -2.38 -12.25 -5.16
C VAL A 30 -2.57 -10.97 -4.32
N LYS A 31 -3.25 -9.96 -4.88
CA LYS A 31 -3.59 -8.72 -4.15
C LYS A 31 -4.45 -9.01 -2.93
N TYR A 32 -5.50 -9.82 -3.08
CA TYR A 32 -6.39 -10.20 -1.97
C TYR A 32 -5.64 -10.87 -0.80
N TRP A 33 -4.86 -11.91 -1.08
CA TRP A 33 -4.12 -12.64 -0.06
C TRP A 33 -3.02 -11.78 0.56
N ARG A 34 -2.32 -10.96 -0.24
CA ARG A 34 -1.34 -9.98 0.28
C ARG A 34 -1.98 -9.10 1.35
N SER A 35 -3.10 -8.47 1.04
CA SER A 35 -3.74 -7.54 1.96
C SER A 35 -4.15 -8.22 3.25
N ARG A 36 -4.71 -9.43 3.16
CA ARG A 36 -5.05 -10.24 4.32
C ARG A 36 -3.85 -10.56 5.21
N TYR A 37 -2.73 -11.00 4.63
CA TYR A 37 -1.53 -11.32 5.40
C TYR A 37 -0.89 -10.10 6.03
N ILE A 38 -0.80 -9.00 5.29
CA ILE A 38 -0.22 -7.76 5.79
C ILE A 38 -1.05 -7.21 6.96
N VAL A 39 -2.38 -7.18 6.85
CA VAL A 39 -3.27 -6.80 7.97
C VAL A 39 -2.96 -7.63 9.21
N ASN A 40 -2.96 -8.96 9.07
CA ASN A 40 -2.70 -9.87 10.18
C ASN A 40 -1.29 -9.68 10.79
N MET A 41 -0.28 -9.45 9.96
CA MET A 41 1.09 -9.24 10.41
C MET A 41 1.26 -7.93 11.17
N ILE A 42 0.64 -6.85 10.70
CA ILE A 42 0.76 -5.53 11.34
C ILE A 42 -0.06 -5.48 12.62
N GLN A 43 -1.24 -6.12 12.65
CA GLN A 43 -2.02 -6.26 13.88
C GLN A 43 -1.23 -6.98 14.98
N LYS A 44 -0.48 -8.03 14.63
CA LYS A 44 0.38 -8.76 15.57
C LYS A 44 1.67 -8.00 15.92
N ASN A 45 2.24 -7.27 14.96
CA ASN A 45 3.47 -6.52 15.15
C ASN A 45 3.44 -5.21 14.32
N PRO A 46 2.97 -4.10 14.93
CA PRO A 46 2.86 -2.82 14.25
C PRO A 46 4.19 -2.27 13.69
N ALA A 47 5.32 -2.62 14.29
CA ALA A 47 6.63 -2.16 13.84
C ALA A 47 7.02 -2.69 12.45
N LYS A 48 6.37 -3.76 11.97
CA LYS A 48 6.57 -4.29 10.61
C LYS A 48 5.95 -3.41 9.52
N ARG A 49 5.08 -2.45 9.88
CA ARG A 49 4.42 -1.54 8.93
C ARG A 49 5.39 -0.86 7.97
N LYS A 50 6.56 -0.43 8.46
CA LYS A 50 7.60 0.24 7.67
C LYS A 50 8.12 -0.57 6.46
N PHE A 51 8.00 -1.90 6.48
CA PHE A 51 8.49 -2.77 5.40
C PHE A 51 7.51 -2.93 4.24
N PHE A 52 6.25 -2.55 4.43
CA PHE A 52 5.20 -2.66 3.41
C PHE A 52 4.74 -1.29 2.89
N ARG A 53 5.32 -0.21 3.43
CA ARG A 53 4.98 1.16 3.12
C ARG A 53 5.41 1.51 1.70
N GLN A 54 4.53 2.17 0.96
CA GLN A 54 4.75 2.63 -0.40
C GLN A 54 4.52 4.14 -0.46
N PRO A 55 5.33 4.88 -1.24
CA PRO A 55 5.06 6.28 -1.54
C PRO A 55 4.02 6.39 -2.66
N LEU A 56 3.00 7.21 -2.44
CA LEU A 56 2.03 7.67 -3.43
C LEU A 56 2.29 9.16 -3.69
N TYR A 57 2.46 9.53 -4.96
CA TYR A 57 2.53 10.92 -5.39
C TYR A 57 1.23 11.27 -6.07
N ILE A 58 0.61 12.37 -5.65
CA ILE A 58 -0.69 12.78 -6.16
C ILE A 58 -0.70 14.28 -6.44
N ASN A 59 -1.34 14.64 -7.56
CA ASN A 59 -1.55 16.02 -7.95
C ASN A 59 -2.67 16.65 -7.12
N MET A 60 -2.54 17.94 -6.91
CA MET A 60 -3.45 18.76 -6.13
C MET A 60 -4.00 19.88 -7.01
N GLN A 61 -5.17 20.39 -6.64
CA GLN A 61 -5.78 21.56 -7.26
C GLN A 61 -6.32 22.50 -6.18
N ALA A 62 -6.28 23.81 -6.44
CA ALA A 62 -6.92 24.78 -5.56
C ALA A 62 -8.46 24.63 -5.65
N GLY A 63 -9.14 24.70 -4.51
CA GLY A 63 -10.58 24.59 -4.44
C GLY A 63 -11.13 25.05 -3.09
N TYR A 64 -12.41 24.79 -2.87
CA TYR A 64 -13.08 25.06 -1.60
C TYR A 64 -13.21 23.74 -0.81
N PRO A 65 -13.06 23.77 0.53
CA PRO A 65 -13.23 22.57 1.34
C PRO A 65 -14.66 22.02 1.21
N ASP A 66 -14.78 20.69 1.13
CA ASP A 66 -16.08 20.01 1.08
C ASP A 66 -16.83 20.15 2.42
N ALA A 67 -18.15 19.93 2.37
CA ALA A 67 -18.97 19.91 3.58
C ALA A 67 -18.44 18.86 4.59
N GLY A 68 -18.12 19.31 5.80
CA GLY A 68 -17.56 18.47 6.87
C GLY A 68 -16.05 18.57 7.06
N VAL A 69 -15.32 19.21 6.13
CA VAL A 69 -13.90 19.54 6.31
C VAL A 69 -13.78 20.77 7.19
N SER A 70 -12.98 20.67 8.27
CA SER A 70 -12.87 21.70 9.30
C SER A 70 -11.71 22.68 9.08
N LEU A 71 -10.95 22.54 7.99
CA LEU A 71 -9.81 23.41 7.70
C LEU A 71 -10.23 24.89 7.56
N VAL A 72 -9.43 25.76 8.17
CA VAL A 72 -9.67 27.21 8.18
C VAL A 72 -9.06 27.82 6.91
N GLY A 73 -9.90 28.30 6.00
CA GLY A 73 -9.45 29.01 4.80
C GLY A 73 -10.54 29.13 3.74
N ASN A 74 -10.51 30.21 2.96
CA ASN A 74 -11.42 30.37 1.82
C ASN A 74 -11.03 29.47 0.65
N GLN A 75 -9.76 29.08 0.53
CA GLN A 75 -9.28 28.16 -0.49
C GLN A 75 -8.26 27.20 0.11
N VAL A 76 -8.30 25.95 -0.35
CA VAL A 76 -7.46 24.84 0.09
C VAL A 76 -6.92 24.10 -1.14
N ALA A 77 -5.81 23.39 -0.99
CA ALA A 77 -5.38 22.44 -2.01
C ALA A 77 -6.07 21.09 -1.76
N ILE A 78 -6.63 20.48 -2.81
CA ILE A 78 -7.40 19.24 -2.76
C ILE A 78 -6.77 18.24 -3.71
N THR A 79 -6.67 16.97 -3.34
CA THR A 79 -6.24 15.93 -4.27
C THR A 79 -7.18 15.83 -5.47
N ILE A 80 -6.60 15.78 -6.67
CA ILE A 80 -7.37 15.65 -7.91
C ILE A 80 -8.08 14.28 -7.92
N ASP A 81 -7.33 13.23 -7.64
CA ASP A 81 -7.83 11.86 -7.56
C ASP A 81 -8.18 11.44 -6.12
N ASP A 82 -8.94 10.36 -6.00
CA ASP A 82 -9.23 9.71 -4.74
C ASP A 82 -8.01 8.93 -4.23
N ILE A 83 -7.82 8.91 -2.92
CA ILE A 83 -6.75 8.12 -2.30
C ILE A 83 -7.10 6.63 -2.40
N PRO A 84 -6.23 5.78 -3.00
CA PRO A 84 -6.44 4.34 -2.99
C PRO A 84 -6.64 3.81 -1.58
N ARG A 85 -7.44 2.75 -1.45
CA ARG A 85 -7.75 2.16 -0.15
C ARG A 85 -6.48 1.80 0.61
N VAL A 86 -6.39 2.30 1.83
CA VAL A 86 -5.26 2.10 2.74
C VAL A 86 -5.54 0.91 3.65
N ILE A 87 -4.52 0.07 3.84
CA ILE A 87 -4.48 -0.96 4.87
C ILE A 87 -4.12 -0.30 6.20
N THR A 88 -5.07 -0.31 7.13
CA THR A 88 -4.90 0.25 8.47
C THR A 88 -4.54 -0.83 9.47
N ALA A 89 -3.81 -0.43 10.50
CA ALA A 89 -3.66 -1.20 11.73
C ALA A 89 -3.77 -0.23 12.91
N GLY A 90 -4.88 -0.33 13.65
CA GLY A 90 -5.22 0.67 14.66
C GLY A 90 -5.70 1.99 14.04
N ALA A 91 -5.33 3.11 14.64
CA ALA A 91 -5.79 4.45 14.25
C ALA A 91 -4.94 5.13 13.15
N THR A 92 -3.77 4.58 12.82
CA THR A 92 -2.86 5.20 11.84
C THR A 92 -3.27 4.83 10.42
N LEU A 93 -3.77 5.84 9.69
CA LEU A 93 -4.06 5.75 8.26
C LEU A 93 -2.76 5.89 7.45
N PHE A 94 -2.13 7.05 7.53
CA PHE A 94 -0.93 7.40 6.78
C PHE A 94 0.31 7.41 7.69
N ASP A 95 1.43 6.93 7.18
CA ASP A 95 2.73 7.04 7.84
C ASP A 95 3.39 8.40 7.58
N TYR A 96 3.04 9.05 6.47
CA TYR A 96 3.48 10.39 6.09
C TYR A 96 2.46 11.02 5.14
N VAL A 97 2.18 12.31 5.33
CA VAL A 97 1.54 13.18 4.35
C VAL A 97 2.34 14.47 4.35
N GLY A 98 2.79 14.93 3.19
CA GLY A 98 3.59 16.15 3.14
C GLY A 98 4.14 16.48 1.76
N GLY A 99 5.17 17.33 1.75
CA GLY A 99 5.90 17.71 0.56
C GLY A 99 6.50 16.49 -0.15
N ILE A 100 6.68 16.62 -1.47
CA ILE A 100 7.25 15.57 -2.34
C ILE A 100 8.68 15.17 -1.97
N ASP A 101 9.38 16.01 -1.20
CA ASP A 101 10.73 15.78 -0.68
C ASP A 101 10.80 14.66 0.36
N GLY A 102 9.67 14.26 0.95
CA GLY A 102 9.61 13.31 2.06
C GLY A 102 10.24 13.85 3.36
N LYS A 103 10.43 15.17 3.47
CA LYS A 103 11.09 15.84 4.61
C LYS A 103 10.24 16.95 5.21
N SER A 104 9.23 17.42 4.49
CA SER A 104 8.36 18.51 4.88
C SER A 104 6.96 17.96 5.24
N PRO A 105 6.78 17.33 6.41
CA PRO A 105 5.50 16.74 6.80
C PRO A 105 4.44 17.80 7.04
N PHE A 106 3.21 17.47 6.70
CA PHE A 106 2.02 18.23 7.05
C PHE A 106 1.42 17.67 8.34
N ARG A 107 0.70 18.52 9.07
CA ARG A 107 0.05 18.12 10.32
C ARG A 107 -1.39 17.69 10.05
N GLU A 108 -1.76 16.50 10.52
CA GLU A 108 -3.16 16.07 10.49
C GLU A 108 -4.01 16.90 11.46
N VAL A 109 -5.17 17.35 10.98
CA VAL A 109 -6.17 18.07 11.78
C VAL A 109 -7.44 17.25 11.80
N GLN A 110 -7.91 16.97 13.01
CA GLN A 110 -9.21 16.33 13.22
C GLN A 110 -10.32 17.38 13.36
N PRO A 111 -11.58 17.02 13.07
CA PRO A 111 -12.72 17.87 13.34
C PRO A 111 -12.70 18.42 14.78
N GLY A 112 -12.84 19.73 14.93
CA GLY A 112 -12.78 20.42 16.22
C GLY A 112 -11.39 20.90 16.67
N MET A 113 -10.30 20.44 16.04
CA MET A 113 -8.94 20.91 16.34
C MET A 113 -8.53 22.15 15.55
N ALA A 114 -9.22 22.45 14.45
CA ALA A 114 -8.82 23.48 13.48
C ALA A 114 -8.64 24.89 14.09
N ASN A 115 -9.48 25.26 15.06
CA ASN A 115 -9.37 26.55 15.76
C ASN A 115 -8.15 26.64 16.68
N TYR A 116 -7.65 25.51 17.18
CA TYR A 116 -6.47 25.48 18.06
C TYR A 116 -5.16 25.45 17.27
N VAL A 117 -5.22 24.88 16.07
CA VAL A 117 -4.09 24.72 15.13
C VAL A 117 -3.54 26.07 14.66
N SER A 118 -4.37 27.11 14.54
CA SER A 118 -3.94 28.47 14.16
C SER A 118 -3.41 29.31 15.34
N THR A 119 -3.69 28.92 16.59
CA THR A 119 -3.39 29.74 17.79
C THR A 119 -2.02 29.49 18.42
N GLY A 120 -1.34 28.40 18.08
CA GLY A 120 -0.04 28.06 18.65
C GLY A 120 1.13 28.77 17.95
N LYS A 121 2.09 29.28 18.73
CA LYS A 121 3.29 29.99 18.25
C LYS A 121 4.15 29.19 17.25
N PHE A 122 4.10 27.86 17.32
CA PHE A 122 4.82 26.95 16.43
C PHE A 122 3.89 26.17 15.49
N SER A 123 2.58 26.22 15.74
CA SER A 123 1.62 25.41 15.00
C SER A 123 1.34 25.97 13.61
N SER A 124 1.50 27.28 13.40
CA SER A 124 1.40 27.94 12.08
C SER A 124 2.54 27.63 11.10
N ARG A 125 3.61 26.95 11.53
CA ARG A 125 4.81 26.71 10.69
C ARG A 125 4.68 25.56 9.71
N PHE A 126 3.70 24.67 9.91
CA PHE A 126 3.51 23.50 9.07
C PHE A 126 2.10 23.56 8.46
N PRO A 127 1.97 23.28 7.15
CA PRO A 127 0.66 23.11 6.54
C PRO A 127 -0.15 22.07 7.31
N ALA A 128 -1.43 22.35 7.51
CA ALA A 128 -2.38 21.41 8.08
C ALA A 128 -3.13 20.67 6.98
N TYR A 129 -3.38 19.38 7.18
CA TYR A 129 -4.18 18.57 6.28
C TYR A 129 -5.31 17.85 7.01
N GLU A 130 -6.39 17.58 6.28
CA GLU A 130 -7.52 16.76 6.73
C GLU A 130 -7.82 15.72 5.65
N PHE A 131 -8.21 14.51 6.08
CA PHE A 131 -8.56 13.42 5.19
C PHE A 131 -10.06 13.12 5.25
N ASN A 132 -10.74 13.28 4.11
CA ASN A 132 -12.13 12.88 3.92
C ASN A 132 -12.31 12.35 2.49
N GLN A 133 -11.93 11.10 2.25
CA GLN A 133 -11.78 10.45 0.92
C GLN A 133 -10.68 11.07 0.02
N LYS A 134 -10.55 12.40 0.08
CA LYS A 134 -9.48 13.21 -0.48
C LYS A 134 -8.63 13.82 0.63
N ILE A 135 -7.44 14.29 0.27
CA ILE A 135 -6.60 15.08 1.18
C ILE A 135 -6.85 16.56 0.87
N PHE A 136 -7.20 17.31 1.89
CA PHE A 136 -7.33 18.76 1.88
C PHE A 136 -6.16 19.36 2.63
N VAL A 137 -5.54 20.41 2.12
CA VAL A 137 -4.43 21.12 2.77
C VAL A 137 -4.77 22.61 2.85
N ASP A 138 -4.52 23.22 3.99
CA ASP A 138 -4.84 24.63 4.30
C ASP A 138 -4.06 25.68 3.48
N GLN A 139 -3.23 25.24 2.52
CA GLN A 139 -2.52 26.08 1.58
C GLN A 139 -2.99 25.76 0.15
N PRO A 140 -3.48 26.75 -0.63
CA PRO A 140 -4.02 26.51 -1.97
C PRO A 140 -2.94 26.23 -3.02
N ASP A 141 -1.73 26.76 -2.83
CA ASP A 141 -0.65 26.74 -3.84
C ASP A 141 0.27 25.52 -3.72
N ILE A 142 -0.30 24.36 -3.40
CA ILE A 142 0.44 23.09 -3.37
C ILE A 142 0.11 22.34 -4.66
N PRO A 143 1.07 22.09 -5.57
CA PRO A 143 0.78 21.39 -6.83
C PRO A 143 0.74 19.88 -6.65
N ARG A 144 1.52 19.32 -5.72
CA ARG A 144 1.67 17.88 -5.49
C ARG A 144 2.04 17.58 -4.05
N ILE A 145 1.60 16.42 -3.58
CA ILE A 145 1.97 15.89 -2.26
C ILE A 145 2.48 14.46 -2.38
N ARG A 146 3.17 14.01 -1.34
CA ARG A 146 3.57 12.63 -1.12
C ARG A 146 2.82 12.07 0.08
N ILE A 147 2.26 10.89 -0.09
CA ILE A 147 1.57 10.12 0.95
C ILE A 147 2.31 8.79 1.08
N ASP A 148 2.85 8.48 2.25
CA ASP A 148 3.38 7.15 2.52
C ASP A 148 2.36 6.37 3.34
N ALA A 149 1.94 5.23 2.82
CA ALA A 149 1.04 4.32 3.52
C ALA A 149 1.20 2.90 2.99
N ILE A 150 0.42 1.97 3.53
CA ILE A 150 0.27 0.64 2.96
C ILE A 150 -1.05 0.61 2.22
N PHE A 151 -1.03 0.29 0.94
CA PHE A 151 -2.23 0.26 0.12
C PHE A 151 -2.68 -1.17 -0.15
N ASP A 152 -4.00 -1.32 -0.33
CA ASP A 152 -4.65 -2.59 -0.65
C ASP A 152 -4.19 -3.09 -2.03
N ASP A 153 -4.23 -2.21 -3.03
CA ASP A 153 -3.70 -2.47 -4.37
C ASP A 153 -2.36 -1.72 -4.59
N PRO A 154 -1.22 -2.41 -4.43
CA PRO A 154 0.08 -1.79 -4.64
C PRO A 154 0.37 -1.46 -6.11
N MET A 155 -0.26 -2.15 -7.08
CA MET A 155 -0.03 -1.91 -8.50
C MET A 155 -0.65 -0.59 -8.92
N LYS A 156 -1.88 -0.31 -8.46
CA LYS A 156 -2.55 0.97 -8.69
C LYS A 156 -1.68 2.13 -8.19
N VAL A 157 -1.06 2.00 -7.02
CA VAL A 157 -0.16 3.03 -6.46
C VAL A 157 1.08 3.26 -7.34
N LEU A 158 1.68 2.19 -7.85
CA LEU A 158 2.80 2.29 -8.78
C LEU A 158 2.38 2.99 -10.08
N GLU A 159 1.22 2.65 -10.64
CA GLU A 159 0.66 3.33 -11.82
C GLU A 159 0.46 4.82 -11.58
N TYR A 160 -0.11 5.21 -10.43
CA TYR A 160 -0.25 6.61 -10.02
C TYR A 160 1.10 7.32 -9.95
N ALA A 161 2.08 6.72 -9.26
CA ALA A 161 3.40 7.32 -9.13
C ALA A 161 4.06 7.54 -10.49
N CYS A 162 3.89 6.59 -11.41
CA CYS A 162 4.46 6.67 -12.75
C CYS A 162 3.78 7.71 -13.64
N ASN A 163 2.45 7.77 -13.62
CA ASN A 163 1.68 8.81 -14.31
C ASN A 163 2.00 10.20 -13.75
N CYS A 164 2.03 10.35 -12.43
CA CYS A 164 2.34 11.60 -11.75
C CYS A 164 3.77 12.11 -12.03
N LEU A 165 4.71 11.19 -12.24
CA LEU A 165 6.11 11.50 -12.54
C LEU A 165 6.42 11.54 -14.04
N GLN A 166 5.41 11.36 -14.91
CA GLN A 166 5.55 11.29 -16.37
C GLN A 166 6.59 10.25 -16.82
N LYS A 167 6.67 9.12 -16.11
CA LYS A 167 7.56 8.00 -16.45
C LYS A 167 6.74 6.83 -16.95
N GLN A 168 7.16 6.25 -18.07
CA GLN A 168 6.68 4.91 -18.43
C GLN A 168 7.22 3.92 -17.39
N CYS A 169 6.31 3.21 -16.73
CA CYS A 169 6.66 2.15 -15.80
C CYS A 169 5.96 0.87 -16.21
N ASP A 170 6.74 -0.20 -16.24
CA ASP A 170 6.21 -1.55 -16.33
C ASP A 170 5.90 -2.05 -14.91
N THR A 171 4.65 -1.84 -14.48
CA THR A 171 4.22 -2.26 -13.13
C THR A 171 4.22 -3.78 -12.96
N TRP A 172 4.14 -4.54 -14.04
CA TRP A 172 4.16 -6.01 -14.03
C TRP A 172 5.57 -6.58 -13.85
N ASN A 173 6.60 -5.83 -14.22
CA ASN A 173 8.00 -6.18 -14.04
C ASN A 173 8.72 -5.36 -12.95
N THR A 174 7.98 -4.54 -12.21
CA THR A 174 8.50 -3.85 -11.01
C THR A 174 8.39 -4.76 -9.79
N GLU A 175 9.29 -4.59 -8.82
CA GLU A 175 9.25 -5.36 -7.57
C GLU A 175 7.91 -5.20 -6.86
N PHE A 176 7.28 -6.33 -6.54
CA PHE A 176 6.03 -6.33 -5.80
C PHE A 176 6.31 -6.03 -4.31
N PRO A 177 5.64 -5.04 -3.70
CA PRO A 177 5.97 -4.56 -2.34
C PRO A 177 5.44 -5.52 -1.29
N CYS A 178 6.19 -6.61 -1.11
CA CYS A 178 5.91 -7.71 -0.21
C CYS A 178 7.21 -8.49 0.08
N SER A 179 7.38 -9.01 1.29
CA SER A 179 8.55 -9.83 1.61
C SER A 179 8.43 -11.22 0.97
N GLY A 180 9.56 -11.86 0.67
CA GLY A 180 9.59 -13.20 0.06
C GLY A 180 8.81 -14.25 0.85
N GLU A 181 8.88 -14.22 2.18
CA GLU A 181 8.11 -15.10 3.07
C GLU A 181 6.60 -14.94 2.87
N VAL A 182 6.11 -13.71 2.76
CA VAL A 182 4.68 -13.43 2.55
C VAL A 182 4.27 -13.83 1.14
N ILE A 183 5.13 -13.64 0.14
CA ILE A 183 4.88 -14.11 -1.23
C ILE A 183 4.72 -15.63 -1.26
N GLN A 184 5.57 -16.39 -0.56
CA GLN A 184 5.43 -17.85 -0.49
C GLN A 184 4.10 -18.26 0.16
N LEU A 185 3.70 -17.59 1.24
CA LEU A 185 2.40 -17.84 1.88
C LEU A 185 1.22 -17.52 0.95
N ILE A 186 1.32 -16.45 0.15
CA ILE A 186 0.31 -16.10 -0.85
C ILE A 186 0.21 -17.21 -1.91
N VAL A 187 1.36 -17.64 -2.47
CA VAL A 187 1.40 -18.71 -3.48
C VAL A 187 0.78 -19.99 -2.95
N GLN A 188 1.18 -20.42 -1.75
CA GLN A 188 0.62 -21.61 -1.11
C GLN A 188 -0.89 -21.50 -0.90
N SER A 189 -1.36 -20.33 -0.45
CA SER A 189 -2.78 -20.13 -0.15
C SER A 189 -3.64 -20.11 -1.40
N ILE A 190 -3.14 -19.53 -2.50
CA ILE A 190 -3.84 -19.61 -3.78
C ILE A 190 -3.92 -21.08 -4.23
N LEU A 191 -2.79 -21.80 -4.24
CA LEU A 191 -2.77 -23.19 -4.70
C LEU A 191 -3.66 -24.11 -3.83
N GLN A 192 -3.54 -24.03 -2.51
CA GLN A 192 -4.20 -24.94 -1.58
C GLN A 192 -5.65 -24.53 -1.27
N VAL A 193 -5.92 -23.24 -1.07
CA VAL A 193 -7.25 -22.76 -0.65
C VAL A 193 -8.13 -22.42 -1.85
N ASP A 194 -7.59 -21.72 -2.85
CA ASP A 194 -8.41 -21.27 -3.99
C ASP A 194 -8.59 -22.39 -5.02
N TYR A 195 -7.56 -23.22 -5.23
CA TYR A 195 -7.55 -24.28 -6.25
C TYR A 195 -7.54 -25.70 -5.67
N ASN A 196 -7.66 -25.87 -4.34
CA ASN A 196 -7.73 -27.18 -3.67
C ASN A 196 -6.60 -28.15 -4.04
N ARG A 197 -5.40 -27.64 -4.35
CA ARG A 197 -4.25 -28.50 -4.58
C ARG A 197 -3.75 -29.04 -3.24
N LEU A 198 -3.95 -30.34 -3.00
CA LEU A 198 -3.31 -31.04 -1.89
C LEU A 198 -1.79 -30.97 -2.09
N ASP A 199 -1.04 -30.64 -1.05
CA ASP A 199 0.43 -30.70 -1.08
C ASP A 199 0.86 -32.11 -1.50
N ARG A 200 1.37 -32.23 -2.73
CA ARG A 200 1.97 -33.49 -3.20
C ARG A 200 3.35 -33.74 -2.61
N THR A 201 3.86 -32.80 -1.81
CA THR A 201 5.09 -32.97 -1.05
C THR A 201 4.76 -33.45 0.37
N SER A 202 4.53 -34.75 0.52
CA SER A 202 5.06 -35.41 1.70
C SER A 202 6.56 -35.11 1.69
N THR A 203 7.03 -34.30 2.63
CA THR A 203 8.47 -34.17 2.86
C THR A 203 9.01 -35.59 3.01
N PRO A 204 9.93 -36.08 2.15
CA PRO A 204 10.55 -37.36 2.43
C PRO A 204 11.31 -37.16 3.75
N GLU A 205 10.81 -37.79 4.82
CA GLU A 205 11.52 -37.88 6.07
C GLU A 205 12.92 -38.41 5.75
N ILE A 206 13.95 -37.59 5.98
CA ILE A 206 15.32 -38.04 5.86
C ILE A 206 15.48 -39.13 6.92
N GLN A 207 15.56 -40.39 6.49
CA GLN A 207 15.88 -41.49 7.39
C GLN A 207 17.27 -41.21 7.97
N VAL A 208 17.31 -40.84 9.23
CA VAL A 208 18.57 -40.79 10.00
C VAL A 208 18.97 -42.25 10.17
N ASN A 209 19.94 -42.70 9.39
CA ASN A 209 20.60 -43.97 9.63
C ASN A 209 21.28 -43.88 11.00
N ASP A 210 20.68 -44.49 12.01
CA ASP A 210 21.32 -44.79 13.29
C ASP A 210 22.44 -45.81 13.04
N GLY A 211 23.59 -45.28 12.61
CA GLY A 211 24.84 -46.01 12.44
C GLY A 211 25.38 -46.48 13.79
N VAL A 212 24.90 -47.65 14.20
CA VAL A 212 25.58 -48.73 14.94
C VAL A 212 26.86 -48.33 15.70
N LYS A 213 26.75 -48.35 17.02
CA LYS A 213 27.88 -48.44 17.96
C LYS A 213 28.77 -49.65 17.63
N LYS A 214 30.08 -49.44 17.52
CA LYS A 214 31.11 -50.37 17.95
C LYS A 214 32.23 -49.61 18.65
#